data_AF-A0A401TS58-F1
#
_entry.id   AF-A0A401TS58-F1
#
_cell.length_a   1.000
_cell.length_b   1.000
_cell.length_c   1.000
_cell.angle_alpha   90.00
_cell.angle_beta   90.00
_cell.angle_gamma   90.00
#
_symmetry.space_group_name_H-M   'P 1'
#
loop_
_entity.id
_entity.type
_entity.pdbx_description
1 polymer ?
#
loop_
_entity_poly.entity_id
_entity_poly.type
_entity_poly.pdbx_seq_one_letter_code
_entity_poly.pdbx_strand_id
1 'polypeptide(L)'
;VRDCRLVSLLDLALQKDYVRGKIAEYLNHLIELGVAGFRVDAAKHMWPGDMGAIFQKLNTLNTRWFSSGSKPFIYQEVGPSACSRP
;
A
#
# COMPACT_ATOMS: atom_id res chain seq x y z
N VAL A 1 -17.11 3.66 -0.86
CA VAL A 1 -16.65 5.05 -1.04
C VAL A 1 -15.28 5.01 -1.67
N ARG A 2 -15.19 5.23 -2.98
CA ARG A 2 -13.92 5.18 -3.73
C ARG A 2 -13.61 6.45 -4.52
N ASP A 3 -14.46 7.47 -4.38
CA ASP A 3 -14.33 8.76 -5.06
C ASP A 3 -14.84 9.89 -4.15
N CYS A 4 -14.40 9.93 -2.90
CA CYS A 4 -14.71 11.07 -2.03
C CYS A 4 -13.45 11.52 -1.30
N ARG A 5 -13.17 12.84 -1.36
CA ARG A 5 -12.10 13.49 -0.59
C ARG A 5 -12.37 13.27 0.89
N LEU A 6 -11.58 12.40 1.51
CA LEU A 6 -11.47 12.35 2.96
C LEU A 6 -10.59 13.52 3.40
N VAL A 7 -11.20 14.54 4.00
CA VAL A 7 -10.53 15.50 4.91
C VAL A 7 -9.19 16.06 4.40
N SER A 8 -9.21 16.86 3.33
CA SER A 8 -8.05 17.65 2.87
C SER A 8 -6.76 16.88 2.51
N LEU A 9 -6.78 15.54 2.42
CA LEU A 9 -5.68 14.78 1.82
C LEU A 9 -5.86 14.67 0.30
N LEU A 10 -4.79 14.91 -0.44
CA LEU A 10 -4.73 14.71 -1.89
C LEU A 10 -4.87 13.22 -2.18
N ASP A 11 -6.02 12.84 -2.74
CA ASP A 11 -6.27 11.49 -3.22
C ASP A 11 -5.37 11.21 -4.43
N LEU A 12 -4.33 10.39 -4.21
CA LEU A 12 -3.39 10.03 -5.26
C LEU A 12 -4.13 9.10 -6.24
N ALA A 13 -4.12 9.44 -7.54
CA ALA A 13 -4.74 8.62 -8.57
C ALA A 13 -3.97 7.30 -8.77
N LEU A 14 -4.22 6.32 -7.89
CA LEU A 14 -3.58 5.00 -7.85
C LEU A 14 -3.83 4.16 -9.12
N GLN A 15 -4.77 4.55 -9.96
CA GLN A 15 -5.04 3.96 -11.28
C GLN A 15 -3.92 4.18 -12.31
N LYS A 16 -2.99 5.11 -12.08
CA LYS A 16 -1.84 5.33 -12.98
C LYS A 16 -0.67 4.43 -12.60
N ASP A 17 -0.16 3.66 -13.56
CA ASP A 17 1.02 2.82 -13.34
C ASP A 17 2.25 3.59 -12.85
N TYR A 18 2.39 4.86 -13.26
CA TYR A 18 3.42 5.77 -12.75
C TYR A 18 3.30 5.97 -11.22
N VAL A 19 2.07 6.16 -10.73
CA VAL A 19 1.82 6.38 -9.30
C VAL A 19 2.08 5.09 -8.51
N ARG A 20 1.64 3.93 -9.03
CA ARG A 20 1.95 2.62 -8.45
C ARG A 20 3.45 2.36 -8.40
N GLY A 21 4.16 2.71 -9.46
CA GLY A 21 5.61 2.58 -9.56
C GLY A 21 6.33 3.43 -8.51
N LYS A 22 5.94 4.70 -8.34
CA LYS A 22 6.53 5.59 -7.33
C LYS A 22 6.26 5.13 -5.90
N ILE A 23 5.07 4.59 -5.62
CA ILE A 23 4.76 4.01 -4.31
C ILE A 23 5.61 2.76 -4.06
N ALA A 24 5.71 1.85 -5.04
CA ALA A 24 6.52 0.65 -4.92
C ALA A 24 8.01 0.99 -4.74
N GLU A 25 8.54 1.98 -5.47
CA GLU A 25 9.92 2.48 -5.33
C GLU A 25 10.19 2.97 -3.90
N TYR A 26 9.28 3.78 -3.35
CA TYR A 26 9.39 4.26 -1.97
C TYR A 26 9.35 3.11 -0.94
N LEU A 27 8.42 2.18 -1.09
CA LEU A 27 8.29 1.04 -0.19
C LEU A 27 9.51 0.10 -0.30
N ASN A 28 10.04 -0.13 -1.49
CA ASN A 28 11.24 -0.93 -1.70
C ASN A 28 12.47 -0.31 -1.05
N HIS A 29 12.61 1.01 -1.10
CA HIS A 29 13.68 1.71 -0.38
C HIS A 29 13.57 1.50 1.14
N LEU A 30 12.36 1.52 1.71
CA LEU A 30 12.15 1.21 3.13
C LEU A 30 12.45 -0.25 3.47
N ILE A 31 12.16 -1.19 2.57
CA ILE A 31 12.52 -2.61 2.72
C ILE A 31 14.04 -2.79 2.75
N GLU A 32 14.77 -2.09 1.86
CA GLU A 32 16.24 -2.11 1.84
C GLU A 32 16.84 -1.58 3.15
N LEU A 33 16.23 -0.56 3.75
CA LEU A 33 16.63 -0.03 5.06
C LEU A 33 16.39 -1.03 6.22
N GLY A 34 15.58 -2.07 6.02
CA GLY A 34 15.35 -3.13 7.01
C GLY A 34 13.99 -3.11 7.70
N VAL A 35 13.00 -2.39 7.14
CA VAL A 35 11.62 -2.42 7.65
C VAL A 35 11.00 -3.81 7.46
N ALA A 36 10.35 -4.35 8.49
CA ALA A 36 9.73 -5.69 8.47
C ALA A 36 8.36 -5.73 7.78
N GLY A 37 7.68 -4.58 7.64
CA GLY A 37 6.32 -4.51 7.12
C GLY A 37 5.70 -3.12 7.14
N PHE A 38 4.50 -3.01 6.57
CA PHE A 38 3.81 -1.75 6.32
C PHE A 38 2.38 -1.73 6.84
N ARG A 39 2.00 -0.57 7.40
CA ARG A 39 0.61 -0.16 7.61
C ARG A 39 0.07 0.40 6.31
N VAL A 40 -0.99 -0.18 5.81
CA VAL A 40 -1.75 0.41 4.71
C VAL A 40 -2.96 1.11 5.33
N ASP A 41 -2.81 2.42 5.54
CA ASP A 41 -3.88 3.30 6.00
C ASP A 41 -4.94 3.46 4.90
N ALA A 42 -6.21 3.65 5.29
CA ALA A 42 -7.31 3.89 4.36
C ALA A 42 -7.49 2.82 3.25
N ALA A 43 -7.11 1.56 3.50
CA ALA A 43 -7.15 0.47 2.51
C ALA A 43 -8.55 0.24 1.90
N LYS A 44 -9.62 0.60 2.62
CA LYS A 44 -11.00 0.59 2.13
C LYS A 44 -11.25 1.50 0.93
N HIS A 45 -10.50 2.59 0.79
CA HIS A 45 -10.63 3.55 -0.32
C HIS A 45 -9.88 3.12 -1.58
N MET A 46 -9.04 2.09 -1.48
CA MET A 46 -8.29 1.53 -2.61
C MET A 46 -9.02 0.32 -3.21
N TRP A 47 -8.85 0.10 -4.52
CA TRP A 47 -9.30 -1.14 -5.15
C TRP A 47 -8.35 -2.29 -4.76
N PRO A 48 -8.86 -3.47 -4.34
CA PRO A 48 -8.04 -4.63 -4.02
C PRO A 48 -7.10 -5.04 -5.16
N GLY A 49 -7.56 -4.91 -6.40
CA GLY A 49 -6.73 -5.19 -7.58
C GLY A 49 -5.53 -4.25 -7.70
N ASP A 50 -5.71 -2.97 -7.38
CA ASP A 50 -4.65 -1.97 -7.43
C ASP A 50 -3.65 -2.17 -6.30
N MET A 51 -4.13 -2.52 -5.11
CA MET A 51 -3.27 -2.90 -3.98
C MET A 51 -2.45 -4.16 -4.30
N GLY A 52 -3.07 -5.17 -4.91
CA GLY A 52 -2.37 -6.36 -5.40
C GLY A 52 -1.26 -6.03 -6.40
N ALA A 53 -1.52 -5.12 -7.34
CA ALA A 53 -0.52 -4.69 -8.32
C ALA A 53 0.67 -3.94 -7.69
N ILE A 54 0.44 -3.20 -6.60
CA ILE A 54 1.53 -2.55 -5.84
C ILE A 54 2.33 -3.60 -5.04
N PHE A 55 1.64 -4.51 -4.33
CA PHE A 55 2.31 -5.53 -3.52
C PHE A 55 3.12 -6.52 -4.35
N GLN A 56 2.69 -6.81 -5.58
CA GLN A 56 3.47 -7.63 -6.52
C GLN A 56 4.79 -6.97 -6.97
N LYS A 57 4.91 -5.65 -6.84
CA LYS A 57 6.14 -4.89 -7.17
C LYS A 57 7.09 -4.74 -5.96
N LEU A 58 6.71 -5.26 -4.79
CA LEU A 58 7.54 -5.18 -3.59
C LEU A 58 8.63 -6.25 -3.57
N ASN A 59 9.82 -5.84 -3.16
CA ASN A 59 10.95 -6.72 -2.93
C ASN A 59 10.76 -7.56 -1.66
N THR A 60 11.51 -8.65 -1.57
CA THR A 60 11.63 -9.41 -0.32
C THR A 60 12.45 -8.62 0.70
N LEU A 61 12.21 -8.90 1.98
CA LEU A 61 12.90 -8.28 3.10
C LEU A 61 14.42 -8.47 3.01
N ASN A 62 15.14 -7.50 3.57
CA ASN A 62 16.59 -7.50 3.58
C ASN A 62 17.15 -8.74 4.31
N THR A 63 18.00 -9.50 3.62
CA THR A 63 18.61 -10.75 4.11
C THR A 63 19.62 -10.56 5.23
N ARG A 64 19.99 -9.31 5.53
CA ARG A 64 20.84 -8.96 6.67
C ARG A 64 20.15 -9.21 8.01
N TRP A 65 18.81 -9.07 8.06
CA TRP A 65 18.03 -9.22 9.29
C TRP A 65 16.95 -10.30 9.18
N PHE A 66 16.52 -10.64 7.97
CA PHE A 66 15.47 -11.63 7.73
C PHE A 66 16.00 -12.79 6.89
N SER A 67 15.33 -13.94 6.90
CA SER A 67 15.70 -15.05 6.02
C SER A 67 15.41 -14.72 4.56
N SER A 68 16.22 -15.25 3.64
CA SER A 68 16.01 -15.09 2.20
C SER A 68 14.60 -15.50 1.78
N GLY A 69 13.93 -14.64 1.01
CA GLY A 69 12.56 -14.86 0.57
C GLY A 69 11.47 -14.39 1.55
N SER A 70 11.85 -13.81 2.69
CA SER A 70 10.87 -13.22 3.62
C SER A 70 10.10 -12.09 2.94
N LYS A 71 8.77 -12.14 2.99
CA LYS A 71 7.92 -11.08 2.43
C LYS A 71 7.61 -10.03 3.50
N PRO A 72 7.48 -8.74 3.14
CA PRO A 72 7.08 -7.71 4.10
C PRO A 72 5.70 -8.03 4.68
N PHE A 73 5.54 -7.85 5.98
CA PHE A 73 4.25 -7.98 6.65
C PHE A 73 3.34 -6.80 6.25
N ILE A 74 2.09 -7.07 5.87
CA ILE A 74 1.17 -6.02 5.43
C ILE A 74 -0.07 -6.10 6.28
N TYR A 75 -0.42 -4.99 6.95
CA TYR A 75 -1.68 -4.85 7.65
C TYR A 75 -2.51 -3.74 7.02
N GLN A 76 -3.77 -4.06 6.74
CA GLN A 76 -4.72 -3.17 6.09
C GLN A 76 -5.71 -2.65 7.14
N GLU A 77 -5.79 -1.33 7.29
CA GLU A 77 -6.81 -0.71 8.13
C GLU A 77 -8.15 -0.69 7.37
N VAL A 78 -9.13 -1.46 7.88
CA VAL A 78 -10.47 -1.58 7.32
C VAL A 78 -11.49 -1.31 8.43
N GLY A 79 -11.74 -0.03 8.71
CA GLY A 79 -12.74 0.38 9.71
C GLY A 79 -14.21 0.17 9.28
N PRO A 80 -15.12 -0.17 10.23
CA PRO A 80 -16.55 -0.21 9.98
C PRO A 80 -17.07 1.24 9.99
N SER A 81 -17.34 1.78 8.81
CA SER A 81 -18.05 3.05 8.69
C SER A 81 -18.90 3.08 7.43
N ALA A 82 -20.17 3.38 7.64
CA ALA A 82 -21.19 3.57 6.63
C ALA A 82 -20.81 4.69 5.68
N CYS A 83 -21.11 4.50 4.41
CA CYS A 83 -21.36 5.62 3.52
C CYS A 83 -22.14 5.07 2.32
N SER A 84 -23.43 5.34 2.40
CA SER A 84 -24.44 5.23 1.37
C SER A 84 -23.97 5.92 0.08
N ARG A 85 -24.12 5.23 -1.04
CA ARG A 85 -24.17 5.86 -2.36
C ARG A 85 -25.42 6.75 -2.44
N PRO A 86 -25.38 7.92 -3.08
CA PRO A 86 -26.57 8.48 -3.71
C PRO A 86 -27.05 7.55 -4.85
#